data_AF-A0A380GZ29-F1
#
_entry.id   AF-A0A380GZ29-F1
#
_cell.length_a   1.000
_cell.length_b   1.000
_cell.length_c   1.000
_cell.angle_alpha   90.00
_cell.angle_beta   90.00
_cell.angle_gamma   90.00
#
_symmetry.space_group_name_H-M   'P 1'
#
loop_
_entity.id
_entity.type
_entity.pdbx_description
1 polymer ?
#
loop_
_entity_poly.entity_id
_entity_poly.type
_entity_poly.pdbx_seq_one_letter_code
_entity_poly.pdbx_strand_id
1 'polypeptide(L)'
;MNLHNNIEKELHHYLMQFENLYNQVLTDRRYVKDLEILVDQYSQWILDPLAKQQYLAWDHHDKKRKLTQQLQAVTSQCVKQVEVIRAERLLNGQTSTSGYFNNIEHCINEELVNGRLKTMTSYC
;
A
#
# COMPACT_ATOMS: atom_id res chain seq x y z
N MET A 1 -0.60 -2.16 29.01
CA MET A 1 -1.20 -1.70 27.74
C MET A 1 -1.36 -2.91 26.83
N ASN A 2 -2.56 -3.19 26.33
CA ASN A 2 -2.91 -4.47 25.69
C ASN A 2 -2.44 -4.47 24.22
N LEU A 3 -1.53 -5.38 23.84
CA LEU A 3 -0.91 -5.43 22.50
C LEU A 3 -1.95 -5.43 21.36
N HIS A 4 -3.09 -6.10 21.55
CA HIS A 4 -4.14 -6.27 20.55
C HIS A 4 -4.85 -4.95 20.19
N ASN A 5 -4.94 -4.01 21.13
CA ASN A 5 -5.55 -2.71 20.87
C ASN A 5 -4.63 -1.77 20.08
N ASN A 6 -3.37 -2.14 19.88
CA ASN A 6 -2.41 -1.33 19.15
C ASN A 6 -2.53 -1.59 17.64
N ILE A 7 -2.50 -2.86 17.21
CA ILE A 7 -2.53 -3.21 15.79
C ILE A 7 -3.82 -2.79 15.08
N GLU A 8 -4.99 -2.98 15.71
CA GLU A 8 -6.27 -2.55 15.14
C GLU A 8 -6.29 -1.03 14.94
N LYS A 9 -5.74 -0.26 15.88
CA LYS A 9 -5.69 1.20 15.78
C LYS A 9 -4.74 1.67 14.68
N GLU A 10 -3.56 1.08 14.59
CA GLU A 10 -2.59 1.40 13.55
C GLU A 10 -3.16 1.12 12.15
N LEU A 11 -3.82 -0.04 11.96
CA LEU A 11 -4.47 -0.37 10.69
C LEU A 11 -5.60 0.61 10.33
N HIS A 12 -6.41 1.04 11.30
CA HIS A 12 -7.41 2.09 11.08
C HIS A 12 -6.76 3.45 10.78
N HIS A 13 -5.66 3.77 11.43
CA HIS A 13 -4.91 5.00 11.17
C HIS A 13 -4.44 5.04 9.71
N TYR A 14 -3.79 3.96 9.25
CA TYR A 14 -3.39 3.84 7.85
C TYR A 14 -4.57 3.91 6.89
N LEU A 15 -5.69 3.24 7.20
CA LEU A 15 -6.88 3.29 6.35
C LEU A 15 -7.37 4.73 6.17
N MET A 16 -7.52 5.48 7.27
CA MET A 16 -7.95 6.89 7.20
C MET A 16 -6.95 7.77 6.45
N GLN A 17 -5.65 7.56 6.65
CA GLN A 17 -4.61 8.31 5.94
C GLN A 17 -4.66 8.04 4.43
N PHE A 18 -4.81 6.78 4.02
CA PHE A 18 -4.93 6.41 2.61
C PHE A 18 -6.19 7.00 1.99
N GLU A 19 -7.35 6.86 2.62
CA GLU A 19 -8.61 7.43 2.11
C GLU A 19 -8.51 8.96 1.96
N ASN A 20 -7.94 9.64 2.95
CA ASN A 20 -7.76 11.09 2.90
C ASN A 20 -6.79 11.52 1.80
N LEU A 21 -5.57 10.97 1.77
CA LEU A 21 -4.57 11.35 0.76
C LEU A 21 -5.01 10.97 -0.65
N TYR A 22 -5.68 9.82 -0.83
CA TYR A 22 -6.22 9.43 -2.12
C TYR A 22 -7.20 10.48 -2.66
N ASN A 23 -8.16 10.91 -1.82
CA ASN A 23 -9.11 11.97 -2.20
C ASN A 23 -8.43 13.32 -2.48
N GLN A 24 -7.39 13.66 -1.72
CA GLN A 24 -6.59 14.86 -1.96
C GLN A 24 -5.86 14.79 -3.31
N VAL A 25 -5.27 13.64 -3.67
CA VAL A 25 -4.59 13.43 -4.96
C VAL A 25 -5.55 13.51 -6.15
N LEU A 26 -6.77 13.01 -5.99
CA LEU A 26 -7.81 13.15 -7.03
C LEU A 26 -8.19 14.61 -7.30
N THR A 27 -8.11 15.45 -6.26
CA THR A 27 -8.42 16.89 -6.36
C THR A 27 -7.21 17.70 -6.82
N ASP A 28 -6.02 17.37 -6.32
CA ASP A 28 -4.78 18.10 -6.54
C ASP A 28 -3.58 17.14 -6.59
N ARG A 29 -2.96 17.06 -7.77
CA ARG A 29 -1.83 16.16 -8.06
C ARG A 29 -0.57 16.49 -7.26
N ARG A 30 -0.48 17.63 -6.57
CA ARG A 30 0.66 17.97 -5.70
C ARG A 30 0.81 17.01 -4.52
N TYR A 31 -0.29 16.44 -4.04
CA TYR A 31 -0.29 15.47 -2.93
C TYR A 31 0.24 14.07 -3.31
N VAL A 32 0.55 13.82 -4.59
CA VAL A 32 1.01 12.48 -5.02
C VAL A 32 2.30 12.06 -4.31
N LYS A 33 3.17 13.03 -3.97
CA LYS A 33 4.40 12.74 -3.23
C LYS A 33 4.11 12.28 -1.80
N ASP A 34 3.12 12.88 -1.15
CA ASP A 34 2.70 12.45 0.19
C ASP A 34 2.05 11.06 0.15
N LEU A 35 1.31 10.78 -0.93
CA LEU A 35 0.75 9.46 -1.16
C LEU A 35 1.83 8.39 -1.40
N GLU A 36 2.87 8.69 -2.18
CA GLU A 36 4.05 7.82 -2.34
C GLU A 36 4.69 7.53 -0.98
N ILE A 37 4.97 8.56 -0.18
CA ILE A 37 5.56 8.41 1.15
C ILE A 37 4.70 7.52 2.06
N LEU A 38 3.38 7.69 2.05
CA LEU A 38 2.48 6.88 2.87
C LEU A 38 2.49 5.40 2.43
N VAL A 39 2.48 5.14 1.12
CA VAL A 39 2.58 3.79 0.57
C VAL A 39 3.90 3.14 1.01
N ASP A 40 5.02 3.86 0.94
CA ASP A 40 6.34 3.36 1.38
C ASP A 40 6.35 3.03 2.86
N GLN A 41 5.85 3.94 3.70
CA GLN A 41 5.79 3.78 5.15
C GLN A 41 4.93 2.58 5.54
N TYR A 42 3.75 2.44 4.95
CA TYR A 42 2.88 1.30 5.19
C TYR A 42 3.53 -0.01 4.75
N SER A 43 4.18 -0.03 3.58
CA SER A 43 4.88 -1.21 3.05
C SER A 43 6.00 -1.66 3.99
N GLN A 44 6.79 -0.73 4.53
CA GLN A 44 7.82 -1.04 5.53
C GLN A 44 7.21 -1.54 6.83
N TRP A 45 6.13 -0.92 7.29
CA TRP A 45 5.49 -1.28 8.54
C TRP A 45 4.84 -2.68 8.51
N ILE A 46 4.17 -3.07 7.41
CA ILE A 46 3.59 -4.43 7.32
C ILE A 46 4.64 -5.54 7.25
N LEU A 47 5.87 -5.19 6.86
CA LEU A 47 7.02 -6.10 6.83
C LEU A 47 7.74 -6.17 8.18
N ASP A 48 7.43 -5.27 9.13
CA ASP A 48 7.99 -5.30 10.48
C ASP A 48 7.57 -6.62 11.19
N PRO A 49 8.54 -7.44 11.67
CA PRO A 49 8.24 -8.65 12.43
C PRO A 49 7.30 -8.43 13.62
N LEU A 50 7.41 -7.28 14.29
CA LEU A 50 6.55 -6.92 15.42
C LEU A 50 5.11 -6.67 14.95
N ALA A 51 4.91 -5.92 13.86
CA ALA A 51 3.59 -5.68 13.29
C ALA A 51 2.95 -6.99 12.84
N LYS A 52 3.72 -7.86 12.18
CA LYS A 52 3.28 -9.22 11.78
C LYS A 52 2.85 -10.05 12.99
N GLN A 53 3.65 -10.08 14.06
CA GLN A 53 3.33 -10.82 15.28
C GLN A 53 2.05 -10.29 15.94
N GLN A 54 1.92 -8.97 16.06
CA GLN A 54 0.73 -8.33 16.64
C GLN A 54 -0.52 -8.60 15.81
N TYR A 55 -0.41 -8.57 14.48
CA TYR A 55 -1.50 -8.91 13.58
C TYR A 55 -1.92 -10.37 13.71
N LEU A 56 -0.97 -11.30 13.83
CA LEU A 56 -1.27 -12.73 14.03
C LEU A 56 -1.97 -12.97 15.38
N ALA A 57 -1.58 -12.26 16.44
CA ALA A 57 -2.19 -12.35 17.77
C ALA A 57 -3.57 -11.67 17.88
N TRP A 58 -4.04 -10.97 16.85
CA TRP A 58 -5.34 -10.31 16.85
C TRP A 58 -6.49 -11.31 16.57
N ASP A 59 -7.20 -11.68 17.63
CA ASP A 59 -8.24 -12.74 17.62
C ASP A 59 -9.61 -12.33 17.03
N HIS A 60 -9.84 -11.05 16.70
CA HIS A 60 -11.12 -10.62 16.14
C HIS A 60 -11.17 -10.86 14.61
N HIS A 61 -11.32 -12.13 14.20
CA HIS A 61 -11.20 -12.56 12.80
C HIS A 61 -12.07 -11.79 11.81
N ASP A 62 -13.32 -11.45 12.14
CA ASP A 62 -14.21 -10.73 11.22
C ASP A 62 -13.79 -9.27 11.03
N LYS A 63 -13.47 -8.58 12.13
CA LYS A 63 -12.94 -7.20 12.07
C LYS A 63 -11.62 -7.14 11.33
N LYS A 64 -10.73 -8.08 11.65
CA LYS A 64 -9.44 -8.28 10.99
C LYS A 64 -9.60 -8.43 9.49
N ARG A 65 -10.44 -9.39 9.06
CA ARG A 65 -10.72 -9.62 7.64
C ARG A 65 -11.28 -8.38 6.96
N LYS A 66 -12.28 -7.73 7.54
CA LYS A 66 -12.90 -6.52 6.98
C LYS A 66 -11.90 -5.39 6.80
N LEU A 67 -11.10 -5.10 7.83
CA LEU A 67 -10.12 -4.03 7.80
C LEU A 67 -9.00 -4.30 6.80
N THR A 68 -8.51 -5.55 6.73
CA THR A 68 -7.53 -5.96 5.73
C THR A 68 -8.06 -5.82 4.31
N GLN A 69 -9.32 -6.18 4.06
CA GLN A 69 -9.95 -6.01 2.73
C GLN A 69 -10.07 -4.54 2.35
N GLN A 70 -10.46 -3.67 3.29
CA GLN A 70 -10.52 -2.23 3.07
C GLN A 70 -9.14 -1.64 2.75
N LEU A 71 -8.12 -1.99 3.54
CA LEU A 71 -6.73 -1.58 3.30
C LEU A 71 -6.22 -2.08 1.96
N GLN A 72 -6.49 -3.34 1.59
CA GLN A 72 -6.09 -3.89 0.30
C GLN A 72 -6.74 -3.12 -0.86
N ALA A 73 -8.04 -2.80 -0.74
CA ALA A 73 -8.76 -2.08 -1.77
C ALA A 73 -8.21 -0.65 -1.96
N VAL A 74 -8.06 0.11 -0.87
CA VAL A 74 -7.60 1.50 -0.97
C VAL A 74 -6.13 1.58 -1.38
N THR A 75 -5.24 0.74 -0.84
CA THR A 75 -3.81 0.75 -1.20
C THR A 75 -3.60 0.41 -2.67
N SER A 76 -4.37 -0.53 -3.23
CA SER A 76 -4.35 -0.84 -4.66
C SER A 76 -4.74 0.37 -5.52
N GLN A 77 -5.74 1.15 -5.08
CA GLN A 77 -6.14 2.39 -5.77
C GLN A 77 -5.05 3.46 -5.68
N CYS A 78 -4.43 3.62 -4.51
CA CYS A 78 -3.33 4.56 -4.29
C CYS A 78 -2.13 4.27 -5.20
N VAL A 79 -1.65 3.03 -5.23
CA VAL A 79 -0.54 2.60 -6.09
C VAL A 79 -0.87 2.85 -7.55
N LYS A 80 -2.07 2.46 -8.01
CA LYS A 80 -2.49 2.72 -9.39
C LYS A 80 -2.47 4.21 -9.73
N GLN A 81 -2.94 5.07 -8.82
CA GLN A 81 -2.98 6.51 -9.05
C GLN A 81 -1.57 7.13 -9.10
N VAL A 82 -0.67 6.67 -8.23
CA VAL A 82 0.75 7.03 -8.27
C VAL A 82 1.37 6.66 -9.61
N GLU A 83 1.16 5.43 -10.09
CA GLU A 83 1.70 4.98 -11.38
C GLU A 83 1.16 5.79 -12.56
N VAL A 84 -0.13 6.11 -12.57
CA VAL A 84 -0.73 6.96 -13.62
C VAL A 84 -0.05 8.33 -13.67
N ILE A 85 0.10 8.98 -12.52
CA ILE A 85 0.72 10.31 -12.45
C ILE A 85 2.21 10.25 -12.83
N ARG A 86 2.92 9.18 -12.45
CA ARG A 86 4.32 8.96 -12.84
C ARG A 86 4.46 8.78 -14.36
N ALA A 87 3.61 7.95 -14.97
CA ALA A 87 3.59 7.75 -16.42
C ALA A 87 3.31 9.06 -17.16
N GLU A 88 2.33 9.85 -16.70
CA GLU A 88 2.04 11.17 -17.27
C GLU A 88 3.24 12.14 -17.16
N ARG A 89 3.95 12.15 -16.02
CA ARG A 89 5.16 12.99 -15.84
C ARG A 89 6.27 12.59 -16.80
N LEU A 90 6.49 11.29 -17.00
CA LEU A 90 7.49 10.79 -17.95
C LEU A 90 7.16 11.19 -19.39
N LEU A 91 5.89 11.07 -19.80
CA LEU A 91 5.44 11.53 -21.13
C LEU A 91 5.63 13.04 -21.32
N ASN A 92 5.55 13.82 -20.24
CA ASN A 92 5.79 15.27 -20.23
C ASN A 92 7.27 15.67 -20.03
N GLY A 93 8.20 14.70 -20.05
CA GLY A 93 9.64 14.95 -19.92
C GLY A 93 10.12 15.30 -18.51
N GLN A 94 9.32 15.06 -17.48
CA GLN A 94 9.69 15.27 -16.08
C GLN A 94 10.23 13.97 -15.46
N THR A 95 11.50 13.95 -15.06
CA THR A 95 12.10 12.80 -14.36
C THR A 95 11.63 12.75 -12.90
N SER A 96 10.99 11.64 -12.51
CA SER A 96 10.55 11.41 -11.13
C SER A 96 11.65 10.68 -10.36
N THR A 97 12.20 11.33 -9.33
CA THR A 97 13.18 10.75 -8.40
C THR A 97 12.47 10.28 -7.12
N SER A 98 12.14 8.99 -7.02
CA SER A 98 11.85 8.38 -5.71
C SER A 98 12.35 6.93 -5.67
N GLY A 99 13.07 6.61 -4.58
CA GLY A 99 13.78 5.33 -4.38
C GLY A 99 12.90 4.14 -4.02
N TYR A 100 11.57 4.30 -4.01
CA TYR A 100 10.58 3.24 -3.77
C TYR A 100 10.69 2.10 -4.80
N PHE A 101 11.07 2.41 -6.04
CA PHE A 101 10.96 1.48 -7.17
C PHE A 101 12.11 0.49 -7.32
N ASN A 102 13.22 0.67 -6.62
CA ASN A 102 14.28 -0.36 -6.64
C ASN A 102 13.85 -1.65 -5.92
N ASN A 103 12.83 -1.60 -5.03
CA ASN A 103 12.45 -2.76 -4.23
C ASN A 103 11.19 -3.49 -4.72
N ILE A 104 10.30 -2.87 -5.50
CA ILE A 104 9.09 -3.55 -6.00
C ILE A 104 9.35 -4.43 -7.22
N GLU A 105 10.32 -4.09 -8.07
CA GLU A 105 10.77 -5.01 -9.12
C GLU A 105 11.41 -6.29 -8.55
N HIS A 106 12.00 -6.21 -7.36
CA HIS A 106 12.59 -7.36 -6.69
C HIS A 106 11.56 -8.19 -5.90
N CYS A 107 10.54 -7.56 -5.30
CA CYS A 107 9.58 -8.25 -4.43
C CYS A 107 8.38 -8.86 -5.19
N ILE A 108 8.11 -8.46 -6.43
CA ILE A 108 7.12 -9.14 -7.29
C ILE A 108 7.68 -10.44 -7.89
N ASN A 109 9.01 -10.62 -7.95
CA ASN A 109 9.62 -11.79 -8.58
C ASN A 109 9.87 -13.00 -7.66
N GLU A 110 9.97 -12.84 -6.33
CA GLU A 110 10.49 -13.94 -5.49
C GLU A 110 9.50 -14.62 -4.52
N GLU A 111 8.43 -13.98 -4.02
CA GLU A 111 7.68 -14.56 -2.87
C GLU A 111 6.14 -14.51 -2.98
N LEU A 112 5.58 -14.67 -4.19
CA LEU A 112 4.14 -14.99 -4.37
C LEU A 112 3.90 -16.21 -5.30
N VAL A 113 4.96 -16.91 -5.71
CA VAL A 113 4.88 -18.10 -6.58
C VAL A 113 4.72 -19.39 -5.77
N ASN A 114 3.81 -19.41 -4.79
CA ASN A 114 3.42 -20.71 -4.21
C ASN A 114 1.96 -20.84 -3.77
N GLY A 115 1.03 -20.35 -4.58
CA GLY A 115 -0.35 -20.79 -4.38
C GLY A 115 -1.42 -20.10 -5.21
N ARG A 116 -1.38 -20.30 -6.54
CA ARG A 116 -2.52 -20.14 -7.47
C ARG A 116 -3.21 -18.76 -7.48
N LEU A 117 -2.95 -18.00 -8.54
CA LEU A 117 -4.01 -17.68 -9.51
C LEU A 117 -3.38 -17.43 -10.89
N LYS A 118 -3.92 -18.15 -11.86
CA LYS A 118 -3.61 -18.09 -13.28
C LYS A 118 -4.02 -16.72 -13.84
N THR A 119 -3.22 -16.29 -14.83
CA THR A 119 -3.59 -15.47 -16.00
C THR A 119 -4.15 -14.07 -15.75
N MET A 120 -3.29 -13.08 -15.98
CA MET A 120 -3.55 -11.90 -16.83
C MET A 120 -2.18 -11.46 -17.37
N THR A 121 -1.72 -12.06 -18.47
CA THR A 121 -1.85 -11.50 -19.83
C THR A 121 -1.27 -10.09 -19.91
N SER A 122 0.00 -10.04 -20.32
CA SER A 122 0.58 -9.11 -21.29
C SER A 122 -0.24 -7.83 -21.53
N TYR A 123 0.14 -6.77 -20.83
CA TYR A 123 0.21 -5.43 -21.40
C TYR A 123 1.45 -4.77 -20.79
N CYS A 124 2.27 -4.22 -21.69
CA CYS A 124 3.65 -3.73 -21.52
C CYS A 124 4.72 -4.82 -21.60
#